data_AF-A0A1E3PYT1-F1
#
_entry.id   AF-A0A1E3PYT1-F1
#
_cell.length_a   1.000
_cell.length_b   1.000
_cell.length_c   1.000
_cell.angle_alpha   90.00
_cell.angle_beta   90.00
_cell.angle_gamma   90.00
#
_symmetry.space_group_name_H-M   'P 1'
#
loop_
_entity.id
_entity.type
_entity.pdbx_description
1 polymer ?
#
loop_
_entity_poly.entity_id
_entity_poly.type
_entity_poly.pdbx_seq_one_letter_code
_entity_poly.pdbx_strand_id
1 'polypeptide(L)'
;MDIRKLIILGVSLDALFNYITGRPLSAANLLLWLPLYVFLVLSGYLCYRIFVYPRYVSPYRKLPSPPNSHWLWGNYIDYRRNYYEHALTMMEKYPNRHFTRFNGLFGSDNVTLVYQLLL
;
A
#
# COMPACT_ATOMS: atom_id res chain seq x y z
N MET A 1 6.09 -24.78 11.65
CA MET A 1 7.33 -24.10 12.12
C MET A 1 7.67 -24.68 13.47
N ASP A 2 8.90 -25.15 13.67
CA ASP A 2 9.30 -25.96 14.83
C ASP A 2 9.42 -25.12 16.12
N ILE A 3 8.92 -25.62 17.26
CA ILE A 3 8.85 -24.83 18.51
C ILE A 3 10.25 -24.44 19.02
N ARG A 4 11.25 -25.26 18.74
CA ARG A 4 12.66 -25.00 19.07
C ARG A 4 13.20 -23.80 18.30
N LYS A 5 12.81 -23.65 17.03
CA LYS A 5 13.23 -22.52 16.19
C LYS A 5 12.62 -21.22 16.69
N LEU A 6 11.38 -21.26 17.19
CA LEU A 6 10.73 -20.10 17.81
C LEU A 6 11.46 -19.64 19.08
N ILE A 7 11.87 -20.57 19.95
CA ILE A 7 12.61 -20.25 21.17
C ILE A 7 13.98 -19.63 20.83
N ILE A 8 14.72 -20.22 19.90
CA ILE A 8 16.03 -19.70 19.48
C ILE A 8 15.90 -18.29 18.90
N LEU A 9 14.87 -18.06 18.08
CA LEU A 9 14.63 -16.75 17.46
C LEU A 9 14.25 -15.70 18.51
N GLY A 10 13.45 -16.08 19.51
CA GLY A 10 13.12 -15.24 20.66
C GLY A 10 14.35 -14.84 21.49
N VAL A 11 15.20 -15.79 21.84
CA VAL A 11 16.44 -15.53 22.63
C VAL A 11 17.44 -14.69 21.83
N SER A 12 17.53 -14.92 20.51
CA SER A 12 18.42 -14.14 19.63
C SER A 12 17.98 -12.69 19.53
N LEU A 13 16.67 -12.45 19.44
CA LEU A 13 16.10 -11.10 19.43
C LEU A 13 16.31 -10.40 20.76
N ASP A 14 16.19 -11.11 21.88
CA ASP A 14 16.44 -10.56 23.23
C ASP A 14 17.89 -10.11 23.40
N ALA A 15 18.84 -10.93 22.98
CA ALA A 15 20.27 -10.60 23.01
C ALA A 15 20.61 -9.39 22.12
N LEU A 16 20.09 -9.35 20.90
CA LEU A 16 20.26 -8.21 19.98
C LEU A 16 19.67 -6.93 20.59
N PHE A 17 18.52 -7.04 21.24
CA PHE A 17 17.82 -5.91 21.86
C PHE A 17 18.60 -5.32 23.04
N ASN A 18 19.13 -6.19 23.92
CA ASN A 18 19.99 -5.77 25.03
C ASN A 18 21.27 -5.09 24.53
N TYR A 19 21.85 -5.58 23.42
CA TYR A 19 23.05 -4.99 22.82
C TYR A 19 22.81 -3.56 22.29
N ILE A 20 21.68 -3.31 21.63
CA ILE A 20 21.38 -2.00 21.03
C ILE A 20 20.99 -0.96 22.09
N THR A 21 20.22 -1.37 23.11
CA THR A 21 19.60 -0.41 24.04
C THR A 21 20.29 -0.33 25.40
N GLY A 22 21.17 -1.29 25.73
CA GLY A 22 21.81 -1.39 27.04
C GLY A 22 20.84 -1.62 28.20
N ARG A 23 19.56 -1.97 27.92
CA ARG A 23 18.52 -2.17 28.93
C ARG A 23 17.96 -3.59 28.84
N PRO A 24 17.78 -4.29 29.98
CA PRO A 24 17.18 -5.61 29.99
C PRO A 24 15.73 -5.58 29.50
N LEU A 25 15.31 -6.64 28.84
CA LEU A 25 13.92 -6.90 28.44
C LEU A 25 13.04 -7.13 29.68
N SER A 26 12.56 -6.03 30.26
CA SER A 26 11.57 -6.02 31.34
C SER A 26 10.17 -5.83 30.77
N ALA A 27 9.15 -6.28 31.52
CA ALA A 27 7.74 -6.05 31.15
C ALA A 27 7.40 -4.55 30.95
N ALA A 28 8.05 -3.67 31.73
CA ALA A 28 7.89 -2.23 31.59
C ALA A 28 8.48 -1.68 30.28
N ASN A 29 9.62 -2.22 29.83
CA ASN A 29 10.21 -1.85 28.55
C ASN A 29 9.37 -2.40 27.39
N LEU A 30 8.87 -3.63 27.48
CA LEU A 30 7.99 -4.22 26.45
C LEU A 30 6.76 -3.35 26.16
N LEU A 31 6.12 -2.81 27.20
CA LEU A 31 4.97 -1.90 27.06
C LEU A 31 5.29 -0.61 26.28
N LEU A 32 6.53 -0.11 26.37
CA LEU A 32 6.96 1.10 25.65
C LEU A 32 7.38 0.81 24.20
N TRP A 33 8.01 -0.35 23.95
CA TRP A 33 8.57 -0.68 22.65
C TRP A 33 7.58 -1.36 21.70
N LEU A 34 6.58 -2.08 22.23
CA LEU A 34 5.57 -2.74 21.40
C LEU A 34 4.76 -1.73 20.55
N PRO A 35 4.29 -0.59 21.08
CA PRO A 35 3.65 0.46 20.27
C PRO A 35 4.58 1.02 19.19
N LEU A 36 5.86 1.24 19.52
CA LEU A 36 6.84 1.75 18.55
C LEU A 36 7.09 0.74 17.42
N TYR A 37 7.22 -0.55 17.77
CA TYR A 37 7.39 -1.62 16.80
C TYR A 37 6.16 -1.72 15.88
N VAL A 38 4.95 -1.72 16.44
CA VAL A 38 3.71 -1.71 15.68
C VAL A 38 3.64 -0.49 14.77
N PHE A 39 4.00 0.69 15.26
CA PHE A 39 4.06 1.92 14.47
C PHE A 39 5.06 1.82 13.30
N LEU A 40 6.25 1.28 13.53
CA LEU A 40 7.27 1.08 12.48
C LEU A 40 6.80 0.08 11.42
N VAL A 41 6.19 -1.03 11.83
CA VAL A 41 5.66 -2.03 10.89
C VAL A 41 4.49 -1.45 10.07
N LEU A 42 3.57 -0.73 10.71
CA LEU A 42 2.44 -0.10 10.03
C LEU A 42 2.90 0.98 9.06
N SER A 43 3.83 1.84 9.47
CA SER A 43 4.37 2.89 8.60
C SER A 43 5.15 2.31 7.42
N GLY A 44 5.98 1.27 7.64
CA GLY A 44 6.65 0.55 6.57
C GLY A 44 5.68 -0.09 5.58
N TYR A 45 4.61 -0.72 6.09
CA TYR A 45 3.56 -1.29 5.25
C TYR A 45 2.80 -0.23 4.44
N LEU A 46 2.47 0.91 5.05
CA LEU A 46 1.87 2.06 4.37
C LEU A 46 2.78 2.61 3.28
N CYS A 47 4.07 2.80 3.56
CA CYS A 47 5.06 3.23 2.57
C CYS A 47 5.16 2.24 1.40
N TYR A 48 5.22 0.93 1.69
CA TYR A 48 5.21 -0.10 0.65
C TYR A 48 3.95 -0.01 -0.22
N ARG A 49 2.78 0.11 0.41
CA ARG A 49 1.49 0.15 -0.31
C ARG A 49 1.31 1.41 -1.16
N ILE A 50 1.82 2.55 -0.71
CA ILE A 50 1.66 3.83 -1.39
C ILE A 50 2.69 4.01 -2.52
N PHE A 51 3.96 3.64 -2.28
CA PHE A 51 5.04 3.93 -3.21
C PHE A 51 5.48 2.73 -4.05
N VAL A 52 5.59 1.55 -3.43
CA VAL A 52 6.18 0.38 -4.08
C VAL A 52 5.13 -0.41 -4.85
N TYR A 53 4.01 -0.72 -4.20
CA TYR A 53 2.96 -1.56 -4.77
C TYR A 53 2.39 -1.03 -6.10
N PRO A 54 1.87 0.21 -6.19
CA PRO A 54 1.22 0.68 -7.42
C PRO A 54 2.18 0.84 -8.60
N ARG A 55 3.48 1.04 -8.33
CA ARG A 55 4.49 1.28 -9.38
C ARG A 55 5.16 0.00 -9.85
N TYR A 56 5.51 -0.90 -8.92
CA TYR A 56 6.38 -2.03 -9.23
C TYR A 56 5.65 -3.38 -9.23
N VAL A 57 4.74 -3.59 -8.26
CA VAL A 57 4.16 -4.93 -7.99
C VAL A 57 2.79 -5.11 -8.64
N SER A 58 2.01 -4.04 -8.76
CA SER A 58 0.63 -4.11 -9.23
C SER A 58 0.49 -4.81 -10.59
N PRO A 59 -0.37 -5.83 -10.73
CA PRO A 59 -0.63 -6.50 -12.00
C PRO A 59 -1.30 -5.55 -13.00
N TYR A 60 -2.03 -4.55 -12.50
CA TYR A 60 -2.77 -3.57 -13.28
C TYR A 60 -1.88 -2.42 -13.79
N ARG A 61 -0.57 -2.45 -13.54
CA ARG A 61 0.37 -1.40 -14.00
C ARG A 61 0.40 -1.15 -15.50
N LYS A 62 0.01 -2.15 -16.30
CA LYS A 62 -0.04 -2.07 -17.77
C LYS A 62 -1.36 -1.52 -18.31
N LEU A 63 -2.35 -1.33 -17.45
CA LEU A 63 -3.61 -0.71 -17.84
C LEU A 63 -3.43 0.81 -17.96
N PRO A 64 -4.12 1.45 -18.92
CA PRO A 64 -4.10 2.90 -19.05
C PRO A 64 -4.63 3.50 -17.75
N SER A 65 -3.87 4.47 -17.22
CA SER A 65 -4.19 5.21 -16.01
C SER A 65 -4.25 6.70 -16.33
N PRO A 66 -5.09 7.47 -15.63
CA PRO A 66 -5.25 8.90 -15.86
C PRO A 66 -3.95 9.63 -15.50
N PRO A 67 -3.59 10.68 -16.24
CA PRO A 67 -2.50 11.57 -15.84
C PRO A 67 -2.87 12.30 -14.53
N ASN A 68 -1.85 12.75 -13.78
CA ASN A 68 -2.00 13.53 -12.54
C ASN A 68 -2.48 12.78 -11.28
N SER A 69 -2.12 11.51 -11.11
CA SER A 69 -2.41 10.82 -9.84
C SER A 69 -1.60 11.36 -8.68
N HIS A 70 -2.28 11.85 -7.63
CA HIS A 70 -1.64 12.23 -6.39
C HIS A 70 -1.09 11.00 -5.67
N TRP A 71 0.04 11.15 -4.95
CA TRP A 71 0.69 10.01 -4.31
C TRP A 71 -0.18 9.38 -3.20
N LEU A 72 -0.96 10.18 -2.46
CA LEU A 72 -1.74 9.69 -1.31
C LEU A 72 -3.16 9.21 -1.68
N TRP A 73 -3.88 9.98 -2.49
CA TRP A 73 -5.27 9.70 -2.86
C TRP A 73 -5.45 9.28 -4.32
N GLY A 74 -4.36 9.15 -5.07
CA GLY A 74 -4.40 8.76 -6.48
C GLY A 74 -5.24 9.72 -7.29
N ASN A 75 -6.13 9.16 -8.10
CA ASN A 75 -7.13 9.86 -8.90
C ASN A 75 -8.52 9.81 -8.26
N TYR A 76 -8.64 9.33 -7.01
CA TYR A 76 -9.94 9.07 -6.37
C TYR A 76 -10.84 10.31 -6.32
N ILE A 77 -10.27 11.47 -6.00
CA ILE A 77 -11.03 12.72 -5.86
C ILE A 77 -11.57 13.17 -7.22
N ASP A 78 -10.71 13.19 -8.24
CA ASP A 78 -11.07 13.62 -9.60
C ASP A 78 -12.05 12.64 -10.23
N TYR A 79 -11.82 11.35 -10.03
CA TYR A 79 -12.71 10.28 -10.46
C TYR A 79 -14.10 10.39 -9.82
N ARG A 80 -14.18 10.72 -8.52
CA ARG A 80 -15.47 10.87 -7.82
C ARG A 80 -16.23 12.12 -8.26
N ARG A 81 -15.52 13.21 -8.57
CA ARG A 81 -16.15 14.48 -8.97
C ARG A 81 -16.60 14.46 -10.42
N ASN A 82 -15.72 14.04 -11.33
CA ASN A 82 -15.92 14.15 -12.78
C ASN A 82 -15.87 12.78 -13.45
N TYR A 83 -16.61 11.82 -12.89
CA TYR A 83 -16.58 10.42 -13.27
C TYR A 83 -16.86 10.18 -14.77
N TYR A 84 -17.86 10.87 -15.31
CA TYR A 84 -18.29 10.72 -16.70
C TYR A 84 -17.30 11.34 -17.70
N GLU A 85 -16.84 12.56 -17.44
CA GLU A 85 -15.82 13.22 -18.26
C GLU A 85 -14.52 12.42 -18.30
N HIS A 86 -14.18 11.82 -17.16
CA HIS A 86 -13.02 10.94 -17.05
C HIS A 86 -13.16 9.69 -17.92
N ALA A 87 -14.34 9.06 -17.93
CA ALA A 87 -14.64 7.93 -18.81
C ALA A 87 -14.51 8.32 -20.29
N LEU A 88 -15.10 9.45 -20.68
CA LEU A 88 -15.04 9.98 -22.05
C LEU A 88 -13.60 10.25 -22.49
N THR A 89 -12.82 10.95 -21.66
CA THR A 89 -11.41 11.26 -21.95
C THR A 89 -10.59 9.99 -22.17
N MET A 90 -10.89 8.94 -21.40
CA MET A 90 -10.23 7.65 -21.55
C MET A 90 -10.63 6.89 -22.82
N MET A 91 -11.91 6.97 -23.22
CA MET A 91 -12.37 6.41 -24.50
C MET A 91 -11.70 7.10 -25.68
N GLU A 92 -11.63 8.43 -25.64
CA GLU A 92 -11.01 9.22 -26.70
C GLU A 92 -9.50 8.92 -26.81
N LYS A 93 -8.80 8.84 -25.66
CA LYS A 93 -7.36 8.60 -25.64
C LYS A 93 -6.97 7.14 -25.89
N TYR A 94 -7.83 6.19 -25.53
CA TYR A 94 -7.57 4.75 -25.63
C TYR A 94 -8.80 3.99 -26.18
N PRO A 95 -9.19 4.22 -27.45
CA PRO A 95 -10.44 3.68 -28.02
C PRO A 95 -10.52 2.16 -28.06
N ASN A 96 -9.37 1.46 -28.07
CA ASN A 96 -9.29 0.00 -28.12
C ASN A 96 -9.10 -0.66 -26.73
N ARG A 97 -9.28 0.09 -25.64
CA ARG A 97 -9.09 -0.42 -24.26
C ARG A 97 -10.42 -0.36 -23.51
N HIS A 98 -10.98 -1.53 -23.23
CA HIS A 98 -12.23 -1.66 -22.46
C HIS A 98 -12.04 -1.42 -20.95
N PHE A 99 -10.80 -1.52 -20.45
CA PHE A 99 -10.46 -1.40 -19.03
C PHE A 99 -9.50 -0.25 -18.78
N THR A 100 -9.82 0.57 -17.79
CA THR A 100 -8.96 1.63 -17.27
C THR A 100 -8.66 1.40 -15.81
N ARG A 101 -7.42 1.66 -15.41
CA ARG A 101 -7.01 1.64 -14.01
C ARG A 101 -7.22 3.00 -13.38
N PHE A 102 -7.71 3.04 -12.15
CA PHE A 102 -7.66 4.24 -11.33
C PHE A 102 -7.00 3.93 -9.97
N ASN A 103 -6.10 4.82 -9.56
CA ASN A 103 -5.46 4.74 -8.25
C ASN A 103 -6.44 5.34 -7.23
N GLY A 104 -6.84 4.54 -6.25
CA GLY A 104 -7.65 4.95 -5.13
C GLY A 104 -6.81 5.48 -3.96
N LEU A 105 -7.48 5.63 -2.81
CA LEU A 105 -6.83 6.05 -1.56
C LEU A 105 -5.75 5.06 -1.13
N PHE A 106 -4.63 5.56 -0.60
CA PHE A 106 -3.53 4.79 -0.03
C PHE A 106 -2.90 3.76 -0.99
N GLY A 107 -2.81 4.10 -2.27
CA GLY A 107 -2.22 3.22 -3.29
C GLY A 107 -3.08 1.99 -3.61
N SER A 108 -4.38 2.03 -3.30
CA SER A 108 -5.32 1.02 -3.78
C SER A 108 -5.43 1.08 -5.30
N ASP A 109 -5.43 -0.08 -5.94
CA ASP A 109 -5.62 -0.20 -7.37
C ASP A 109 -7.01 -0.71 -7.65
N ASN A 110 -7.76 0.05 -8.43
CA ASN A 110 -9.08 -0.31 -8.87
C ASN A 110 -9.13 -0.30 -10.39
N VAL A 111 -9.95 -1.17 -10.95
CA VAL A 111 -10.14 -1.30 -12.39
C VAL A 111 -11.60 -1.06 -12.68
N THR A 112 -11.87 -0.20 -13.66
CA THR A 112 -13.23 0.07 -14.13
C THR A 112 -13.35 -0.30 -15.60
N LEU A 113 -14.51 -0.86 -15.94
CA LEU A 113 -14.96 -1.05 -17.32
C LEU A 113 -15.46 0.27 -17.87
N VAL A 114 -14.89 0.72 -18.98
CA VAL A 114 -15.22 2.01 -19.59
C VAL A 114 -16.66 2.04 -20.13
N TYR A 115 -17.16 0.92 -20.66
CA TYR A 115 -18.51 0.80 -21.22
C TYR A 115 -19.61 0.72 -20.16
N GLN A 116 -19.27 0.30 -18.94
CA GLN A 116 -20.22 0.20 -17.83
C GLN A 116 -20.56 1.59 -17.25
N LEU A 117 -19.95 2.65 -17.76
CA LEU A 117 -20.09 4.05 -17.30
C LEU A 117 -21.03 4.88 -18.19
N LEU A 118 -21.47 4.32 -19.32
CA LEU A 118 -22.35 4.95 -20.31
C LEU A 118 -23.77 4.36 -20.32
N LEU A 119 -24.03 3.33 -19.49
CA LEU A 119 -25.33 2.70 -19.25
C LEU A 119 -25.82 3.11 -17.86
#